data_AF-A0A971TRR0-F1
#
_entry.id   AF-A0A971TRR0-F1
#
_cell.length_a   1.000
_cell.length_b   1.000
_cell.length_c   1.000
_cell.angle_alpha   90.00
_cell.angle_beta   90.00
_cell.angle_gamma   90.00
#
_symmetry.space_group_name_H-M   'P 1'
#
loop_
_entity.id
_entity.type
_entity.pdbx_description
1 polymer ?
#
loop_
_entity_poly.entity_id
_entity_poly.type
_entity_poly.pdbx_seq_one_letter_code
_entity_poly.pdbx_strand_id
1 'polypeptide(L)'
;MRTGIIRFVFRKSLLIAVGLGLLYVLVPVGYYSLPDPVRALVRRQFPDFDRTMVRTGYQTLRDWDDLALIGCDAEVKMDQWYGEESLYAGRPLQTGDHSAPLKILLNEGFIVGYSDELLNPLWVAYRIFDVPTLESEDRPGNFSTDRRTLARVSHDDYTSSGYDRGHMAPSYGIATRYGREAQLETFQMTNVIPQTPSINRQLWKDLEMRVAEKYGLFFSDVWVITGPVFEGEIETMASGVPIPTAYYKIMVDEHKGKLRALAFLVSKDSPDFTRIRKCLVSIDEVEELTQLDFFPELPDEMEKELESEKPSRLWPWVGPSFAYRRTGKTY
;
A
#
# COMPACT_ATOMS: atom_id res chain seq x y z
N MET A 1 18.62 0.63 -56.64
CA MET A 1 19.74 0.59 -55.66
C MET A 1 19.55 1.54 -54.45
N ARG A 2 19.11 2.80 -54.62
CA ARG A 2 18.97 3.75 -53.49
C ARG A 2 17.95 3.36 -52.40
N THR A 3 16.84 2.70 -52.76
CA THR A 3 15.81 2.24 -51.81
C THR A 3 16.25 1.06 -50.92
N GLY A 4 17.18 0.22 -51.40
CA GLY A 4 17.72 -0.91 -50.62
C GLY A 4 18.73 -0.48 -49.56
N ILE A 5 19.55 0.52 -49.86
CA ILE A 5 20.54 1.09 -48.93
C ILE A 5 19.85 1.84 -47.79
N ILE A 6 18.80 2.62 -48.08
CA ILE A 6 18.02 3.33 -47.05
C ILE A 6 17.31 2.34 -46.12
N ARG A 7 16.66 1.28 -46.63
CA ARG A 7 16.04 0.23 -45.80
C ARG A 7 17.06 -0.54 -44.95
N PHE A 8 18.26 -0.78 -45.47
CA PHE A 8 19.32 -1.48 -44.76
C PHE A 8 19.96 -0.64 -43.64
N VAL A 9 20.24 0.64 -43.92
CA VAL A 9 20.73 1.59 -42.91
C VAL A 9 19.68 1.80 -41.82
N PHE A 10 18.41 1.99 -42.18
CA PHE A 10 17.32 2.13 -41.22
C PHE A 10 17.14 0.87 -40.34
N ARG A 11 17.26 -0.34 -40.92
CA ARG A 11 17.24 -1.60 -40.14
C ARG A 11 18.44 -1.73 -39.19
N LYS A 12 19.65 -1.36 -39.62
CA LYS A 12 20.85 -1.38 -38.76
C LYS A 12 20.75 -0.35 -37.63
N SER A 13 20.34 0.87 -37.93
CA SER A 13 20.11 1.91 -36.94
C SER A 13 19.02 1.54 -35.95
N LEU A 14 17.93 0.90 -36.41
CA LEU A 14 16.88 0.37 -35.55
C LEU A 14 17.38 -0.77 -34.66
N LEU A 15 18.15 -1.72 -35.19
CA LEU A 15 18.74 -2.80 -34.39
C LEU A 15 19.72 -2.30 -33.34
N ILE A 16 20.55 -1.30 -33.67
CA ILE A 16 21.45 -0.65 -32.72
C ILE A 16 20.66 0.09 -31.65
N ALA A 17 19.61 0.84 -32.03
CA ALA A 17 18.75 1.54 -31.09
C ALA A 17 18.01 0.57 -30.14
N VAL A 18 17.50 -0.55 -30.65
CA VAL A 18 16.88 -1.63 -29.86
C VAL A 18 17.92 -2.27 -28.93
N GLY A 19 19.13 -2.55 -29.42
CA GLY A 19 20.21 -3.12 -28.63
C GLY A 19 20.67 -2.21 -27.49
N LEU A 20 20.84 -0.90 -27.75
CA LEU A 20 21.17 0.09 -26.74
C LEU A 20 20.03 0.29 -25.74
N GLY A 21 18.77 0.25 -26.20
CA GLY A 21 17.59 0.29 -25.33
C GLY A 21 17.53 -0.92 -24.39
N LEU A 22 17.79 -2.13 -24.90
CA LEU A 22 17.87 -3.33 -24.06
C LEU A 22 18.99 -3.25 -23.04
N LEU A 23 20.16 -2.72 -23.42
CA LEU A 23 21.27 -2.53 -22.48
C LEU A 23 20.92 -1.54 -21.36
N TYR A 24 20.23 -0.45 -21.69
CA TYR A 24 19.76 0.57 -20.75
C TYR A 24 18.76 0.01 -19.72
N VAL A 25 18.07 -1.08 -20.05
CA VAL A 25 17.12 -1.76 -19.17
C VAL A 25 17.82 -2.88 -18.38
N LEU A 26 18.55 -3.76 -19.07
CA LEU A 26 19.11 -4.97 -18.47
C LEU A 26 20.24 -4.70 -17.48
N VAL A 27 21.09 -3.70 -17.75
CA VAL A 27 22.24 -3.41 -16.88
C VAL A 27 21.77 -2.84 -15.52
N PRO A 28 20.85 -1.86 -15.46
CA PRO A 28 20.27 -1.43 -14.19
C PRO A 28 19.49 -2.51 -13.46
N VAL A 29 18.71 -3.33 -14.16
CA VAL A 29 17.98 -4.46 -13.54
C VAL A 29 18.94 -5.48 -12.93
N GLY A 30 19.99 -5.85 -13.68
CA GLY A 30 21.03 -6.74 -13.19
C GLY A 30 21.74 -6.18 -11.96
N TYR A 31 22.10 -4.90 -11.99
CA TYR A 31 22.72 -4.21 -10.86
C TYR A 31 21.80 -4.12 -9.64
N TYR A 32 20.52 -3.76 -9.84
CA TYR A 32 19.53 -3.71 -8.76
C TYR A 32 19.34 -5.06 -8.07
N SER A 33 19.47 -6.15 -8.83
CA SER A 33 19.29 -7.52 -8.32
C SER A 33 20.51 -8.07 -7.58
N LEU A 34 21.62 -7.34 -7.55
CA LEU A 34 22.82 -7.76 -6.79
C LEU A 34 22.57 -7.69 -5.28
N PRO A 35 23.15 -8.63 -4.49
CA PRO A 35 23.10 -8.56 -3.04
C PRO A 35 23.67 -7.25 -2.50
N ASP A 36 23.11 -6.74 -1.40
CA ASP A 36 23.54 -5.48 -0.78
C ASP A 36 25.04 -5.39 -0.46
N PRO A 37 25.73 -6.44 0.03
CA PRO A 37 27.17 -6.38 0.25
C PRO A 37 27.97 -6.05 -1.02
N VAL A 38 27.48 -6.51 -2.19
CA VAL A 38 28.13 -6.25 -3.47
C VAL A 38 27.88 -4.81 -3.91
N ARG A 39 26.65 -4.31 -3.77
CA ARG A 39 26.31 -2.93 -4.09
C ARG A 39 26.98 -1.93 -3.14
N ALA A 40 27.19 -2.30 -1.87
CA ALA A 40 27.80 -1.44 -0.86
C ALA A 40 29.22 -1.00 -1.25
N LEU A 41 30.01 -1.87 -1.89
CA LEU A 41 31.34 -1.52 -2.39
C LEU A 41 31.28 -0.44 -3.47
N VAL A 42 30.36 -0.61 -4.43
CA VAL A 42 30.14 0.34 -5.52
C VAL A 42 29.57 1.64 -5.00
N ARG A 43 28.58 1.61 -4.11
CA ARG A 43 27.99 2.80 -3.45
C ARG A 43 29.05 3.65 -2.74
N ARG A 44 30.01 3.01 -2.07
CA ARG A 44 31.11 3.70 -1.37
C ARG A 44 32.08 4.40 -2.34
N GLN A 45 32.35 3.81 -3.50
CA GLN A 45 33.31 4.36 -4.47
C GLN A 45 32.65 5.30 -5.49
N PHE A 46 31.41 5.01 -5.89
CA PHE A 46 30.67 5.66 -6.96
C PHE A 46 29.18 5.86 -6.56
N PRO A 47 28.89 6.73 -5.58
CA PRO A 47 27.55 6.87 -5.00
C PRO A 47 26.49 7.32 -6.01
N ASP A 48 26.83 8.22 -6.94
CA ASP A 48 25.87 8.70 -7.95
C ASP A 48 25.55 7.63 -8.99
N PHE A 49 26.53 6.78 -9.32
CA PHE A 49 26.32 5.63 -10.19
C PHE A 49 25.41 4.61 -9.52
N ASP A 50 25.69 4.24 -8.26
CA ASP A 50 24.82 3.34 -7.48
C ASP A 50 23.38 3.84 -7.44
N ARG A 51 23.18 5.12 -7.08
CA ARG A 51 21.86 5.74 -7.03
C ARG A 51 21.12 5.66 -8.36
N THR A 52 21.81 5.97 -9.46
CA THR A 52 21.23 5.94 -10.81
C THR A 52 20.83 4.52 -11.20
N MET A 53 21.72 3.55 -10.96
CA MET A 53 21.49 2.15 -11.33
C MET A 53 20.39 1.50 -10.50
N VAL A 54 20.38 1.72 -9.18
CA VAL A 54 19.31 1.25 -8.29
C VAL A 54 17.98 1.85 -8.71
N ARG A 55 17.91 3.18 -8.91
CA ARG A 55 16.66 3.86 -9.30
C ARG A 55 16.12 3.34 -10.62
N THR A 56 16.96 3.26 -11.66
CA THR A 56 16.52 2.81 -12.99
C THR A 56 16.13 1.33 -12.98
N GLY A 57 16.91 0.48 -12.29
CA GLY A 57 16.58 -0.95 -12.15
C GLY A 57 15.29 -1.17 -11.36
N TYR A 58 15.11 -0.44 -10.26
CA TYR A 58 13.89 -0.41 -9.47
C TYR A 58 12.68 0.00 -10.32
N GLN A 59 12.76 1.14 -11.02
CA GLN A 59 11.65 1.64 -11.85
C GLN A 59 11.26 0.61 -12.91
N THR A 60 12.25 0.03 -13.59
CA THR A 60 12.02 -1.01 -14.60
C THR A 60 11.27 -2.21 -14.04
N LEU A 61 11.70 -2.72 -12.88
CA LEU A 61 11.08 -3.88 -12.25
C LEU A 61 9.71 -3.54 -11.64
N ARG A 62 9.52 -2.32 -11.13
CA ARG A 62 8.23 -1.80 -10.68
C ARG A 62 7.23 -1.76 -11.84
N ASP A 63 7.63 -1.21 -12.98
CA ASP A 63 6.79 -1.16 -14.18
C ASP A 63 6.43 -2.59 -14.64
N TRP A 64 7.36 -3.54 -14.49
CA TRP A 64 7.11 -4.95 -14.79
C TRP A 64 6.12 -5.61 -13.82
N ASP A 65 6.23 -5.32 -12.53
CA ASP A 65 5.28 -5.79 -11.52
C ASP A 65 3.88 -5.20 -11.76
N ASP A 66 3.78 -3.99 -12.30
CA ASP A 66 2.52 -3.32 -12.61
C ASP A 66 1.74 -3.96 -13.77
N LEU A 67 2.46 -4.61 -14.69
CA LEU A 67 1.81 -5.42 -15.71
C LEU A 67 1.14 -6.66 -15.10
N ALA A 68 1.71 -7.20 -14.01
CA ALA A 68 1.21 -8.37 -13.28
C ALA A 68 0.76 -9.55 -14.17
N LEU A 69 1.47 -9.78 -15.28
CA LEU A 69 1.10 -10.78 -16.30
C LEU A 69 1.31 -12.22 -15.82
N ILE A 70 2.17 -12.41 -14.82
CA ILE A 70 2.55 -13.73 -14.28
C ILE A 70 2.37 -13.75 -12.77
N GLY A 71 1.91 -14.88 -12.25
CA GLY A 71 1.59 -15.10 -10.84
C GLY A 71 0.10 -15.42 -10.63
N CYS A 72 -0.24 -15.67 -9.38
CA CYS A 72 -1.57 -16.02 -8.89
C CYS A 72 -2.07 -14.95 -7.93
N ASP A 73 -3.37 -14.68 -7.97
CA ASP A 73 -4.09 -13.89 -6.98
C ASP A 73 -4.53 -14.85 -5.86
N ALA A 74 -4.59 -14.38 -4.61
CA ALA A 74 -5.29 -15.10 -3.55
C ALA A 74 -6.79 -14.86 -3.75
N GLU A 75 -7.57 -15.90 -3.99
CA GLU A 75 -8.98 -15.74 -4.34
C GLU A 75 -9.87 -16.92 -3.93
N VAL A 76 -11.03 -16.62 -3.36
CA VAL A 76 -12.04 -17.63 -2.98
C VAL A 76 -13.35 -17.37 -3.73
N LYS A 77 -14.09 -18.44 -4.03
CA LYS A 77 -15.41 -18.30 -4.64
C LYS A 77 -16.40 -17.72 -3.62
N MET A 78 -17.15 -16.72 -4.05
CA MET A 78 -18.18 -16.12 -3.20
C MET A 78 -19.47 -16.93 -3.23
N ASP A 79 -20.15 -16.95 -2.08
CA ASP A 79 -21.49 -17.48 -1.90
C ASP A 79 -22.55 -16.36 -1.87
N GLN A 80 -22.20 -15.21 -1.28
CA GLN A 80 -23.03 -14.00 -1.19
C GLN A 80 -22.16 -12.73 -1.04
N TRP A 81 -22.81 -11.57 -0.99
CA TRP A 81 -22.18 -10.27 -0.80
C TRP A 81 -21.97 -9.95 0.68
N TYR A 82 -20.78 -9.46 1.05
CA TYR A 82 -20.40 -9.09 2.44
C TYR A 82 -19.91 -7.64 2.59
N GLY A 83 -19.92 -6.85 1.51
CA GLY A 83 -19.39 -5.49 1.52
C GLY A 83 -20.30 -4.48 2.25
N GLU A 84 -19.71 -3.68 3.14
CA GLU A 84 -20.35 -2.54 3.79
C GLU A 84 -19.77 -1.21 3.28
N GLU A 85 -20.06 -0.10 3.96
CA GLU A 85 -19.57 1.23 3.59
C GLU A 85 -18.05 1.33 3.70
N SER A 86 -17.46 0.90 4.82
CA SER A 86 -16.01 0.95 5.08
C SER A 86 -15.39 -0.41 5.42
N LEU A 87 -16.22 -1.40 5.74
CA LEU A 87 -15.80 -2.75 6.14
C LEU A 87 -16.22 -3.77 5.08
N TYR A 88 -15.57 -4.92 5.11
CA TYR A 88 -15.94 -6.09 4.33
C TYR A 88 -15.92 -7.28 5.28
N ALA A 89 -17.03 -8.03 5.35
CA ALA A 89 -17.18 -9.19 6.24
C ALA A 89 -16.80 -8.91 7.71
N GLY A 90 -17.37 -7.85 8.28
CA GLY A 90 -17.19 -7.51 9.68
C GLY A 90 -15.94 -6.69 10.00
N ARG A 91 -15.81 -6.35 11.28
CA ARG A 91 -14.67 -5.61 11.84
C ARG A 91 -13.59 -6.58 12.33
N PRO A 92 -12.29 -6.25 12.21
CA PRO A 92 -11.25 -7.09 12.78
C PRO A 92 -11.45 -7.31 14.29
N LEU A 93 -11.36 -8.55 14.74
CA LEU A 93 -11.53 -8.94 16.14
C LEU A 93 -10.16 -9.16 16.79
N GLN A 94 -10.03 -8.81 18.07
CA GLN A 94 -8.81 -9.11 18.81
C GLN A 94 -8.87 -10.55 19.31
N THR A 95 -7.84 -11.34 19.02
CA THR A 95 -7.76 -12.76 19.41
C THR A 95 -6.92 -13.01 20.66
N GLY A 96 -6.14 -12.03 21.12
CA GLY A 96 -5.29 -12.14 22.30
C GLY A 96 -6.04 -11.99 23.64
N ASP A 97 -5.72 -12.86 24.61
CA ASP A 97 -6.38 -13.00 25.92
C ASP A 97 -6.27 -11.77 26.87
N HIS A 98 -5.50 -10.74 26.52
CA HIS A 98 -5.16 -9.62 27.42
C HIS A 98 -5.34 -8.23 26.84
N SER A 99 -6.01 -8.08 25.71
CA SER A 99 -6.15 -6.75 25.10
C SER A 99 -7.31 -5.95 25.70
N ALA A 100 -7.02 -4.70 26.11
CA ALA A 100 -8.06 -3.74 26.41
C ALA A 100 -8.98 -3.55 25.18
N PRO A 101 -10.31 -3.36 25.38
CA PRO A 101 -11.24 -3.25 24.28
C PRO A 101 -10.93 -2.02 23.41
N LEU A 102 -10.90 -2.21 22.09
CA LEU A 102 -10.74 -1.10 21.15
C LEU A 102 -11.91 -0.13 21.23
N LYS A 103 -11.57 1.16 21.16
CA LYS A 103 -12.54 2.20 20.89
C LYS A 103 -12.78 2.27 19.39
N ILE A 104 -14.02 1.99 18.98
CA ILE A 104 -14.45 2.12 17.60
C ILE A 104 -14.83 3.57 17.32
N LEU A 105 -14.09 4.20 16.42
CA LEU A 105 -14.30 5.59 16.02
C LEU A 105 -14.82 5.60 14.58
N LEU A 106 -16.06 6.05 14.42
CA LEU A 106 -16.69 6.23 13.12
C LEU A 106 -16.32 7.62 12.58
N ASN A 107 -15.82 7.66 11.36
CA ASN A 107 -15.50 8.86 10.60
C ASN A 107 -16.21 8.76 9.24
N GLU A 108 -16.35 9.88 8.54
CA GLU A 108 -16.87 9.90 7.19
C GLU A 108 -15.87 9.21 6.25
N GLY A 109 -16.29 8.08 5.68
CA GLY A 109 -15.50 7.29 4.73
C GLY A 109 -14.46 6.34 5.33
N PHE A 110 -14.28 6.29 6.66
CA PHE A 110 -13.39 5.31 7.30
C PHE A 110 -13.72 5.04 8.78
N ILE A 111 -13.32 3.88 9.28
CA ILE A 111 -13.52 3.45 10.67
C ILE A 111 -12.17 3.13 11.30
N VAL A 112 -11.98 3.53 12.56
CA VAL A 112 -10.75 3.27 13.31
C VAL A 112 -11.04 2.37 14.51
N GLY A 113 -10.31 1.26 14.64
CA GLY A 113 -10.19 0.48 15.86
C GLY A 113 -9.01 0.98 16.69
N TYR A 114 -9.26 1.86 17.66
CA TYR A 114 -8.22 2.57 18.40
C TYR A 114 -7.91 1.95 19.77
N SER A 115 -6.63 1.79 20.09
CA SER A 115 -6.17 1.38 21.41
C SER A 115 -5.71 2.60 22.21
N ASP A 116 -6.48 2.95 23.25
CA ASP A 116 -6.09 3.98 24.21
C ASP A 116 -4.81 3.60 25.00
N GLU A 117 -4.50 2.30 25.10
CA GLU A 117 -3.30 1.79 25.76
C GLU A 117 -2.04 1.92 24.89
N LEU A 118 -2.13 1.55 23.62
CA LEU A 118 -1.01 1.64 22.68
C LEU A 118 -0.86 3.04 22.06
N LEU A 119 -1.77 3.97 22.37
CA LEU A 119 -1.78 5.33 21.82
C LEU A 119 -1.86 5.36 20.27
N ASN A 120 -2.24 4.26 19.64
CA ASN A 120 -2.26 4.05 18.20
C ASN A 120 -3.54 3.30 17.77
N PRO A 121 -4.03 3.49 16.53
CA PRO A 121 -4.97 2.55 15.92
C PRO A 121 -4.34 1.16 15.79
N LEU A 122 -5.10 0.09 16.03
CA LEU A 122 -4.70 -1.27 15.65
C LEU A 122 -5.11 -1.60 14.21
N TRP A 123 -6.22 -1.01 13.76
CA TRP A 123 -6.68 -1.10 12.39
C TRP A 123 -7.48 0.15 12.01
N VAL A 124 -7.43 0.48 10.74
CA VAL A 124 -8.27 1.47 10.08
C VAL A 124 -8.82 0.84 8.81
N ALA A 125 -10.12 0.92 8.62
CA ALA A 125 -10.82 0.35 7.48
C ALA A 125 -11.50 1.44 6.65
N TYR A 126 -11.41 1.35 5.33
CA TYR A 126 -12.06 2.26 4.39
C TYR A 126 -12.33 1.57 3.07
N ARG A 127 -13.23 2.15 2.27
CA ARG A 127 -13.56 1.70 0.93
C ARG A 127 -13.13 2.74 -0.10
N ILE A 128 -12.65 2.27 -1.24
CA ILE A 128 -12.30 3.07 -2.40
C ILE A 128 -13.08 2.51 -3.59
N PHE A 129 -13.69 3.40 -4.35
CA PHE A 129 -14.52 3.05 -5.50
C PHE A 129 -14.31 4.04 -6.66
N ASP A 130 -14.86 3.67 -7.83
CA ASP A 130 -14.77 4.46 -9.05
C ASP A 130 -15.62 5.72 -8.94
N VAL A 131 -15.02 6.87 -9.24
CA VAL A 131 -15.67 8.18 -9.26
C VAL A 131 -15.41 8.85 -10.61
N PRO A 132 -16.29 9.75 -11.09
CA PRO A 132 -16.13 10.39 -12.39
C PRO A 132 -14.80 11.14 -12.56
N THR A 133 -14.33 11.81 -11.51
CA THR A 133 -13.07 12.56 -11.46
C THR A 133 -12.42 12.43 -10.09
N LEU A 134 -11.09 12.33 -10.04
CA LEU A 134 -10.31 12.31 -8.80
C LEU A 134 -9.95 13.73 -8.35
N GLU A 135 -10.97 14.48 -7.94
CA GLU A 135 -10.81 15.85 -7.45
C GLU A 135 -10.67 15.88 -5.93
N SER A 136 -9.73 16.67 -5.43
CA SER A 136 -9.57 16.93 -4.00
C SER A 136 -9.12 18.37 -3.78
N GLU A 137 -9.62 18.99 -2.71
CA GLU A 137 -9.07 20.24 -2.21
C GLU A 137 -7.63 20.07 -1.68
N ASP A 138 -6.98 21.21 -1.46
CA ASP A 138 -5.64 21.25 -0.87
C ASP A 138 -5.59 20.49 0.46
N ARG A 139 -4.54 19.69 0.58
CA ARG A 139 -4.26 18.90 1.78
C ARG A 139 -4.30 19.80 3.03
N PRO A 140 -5.08 19.44 4.08
CA PRO A 140 -5.07 20.16 5.34
C PRO A 140 -3.66 20.34 5.92
N GLY A 141 -3.40 21.51 6.50
CA GLY A 141 -2.07 21.88 7.00
C GLY A 141 -1.76 21.40 8.41
N ASN A 142 -2.77 21.10 9.22
CA ASN A 142 -2.62 20.84 10.65
C ASN A 142 -3.28 19.52 11.05
N PHE A 143 -2.65 18.82 11.99
CA PHE A 143 -3.23 17.66 12.67
C PHE A 143 -3.96 18.09 13.93
N SER A 144 -4.97 17.33 14.33
CA SER A 144 -5.76 17.63 15.52
C SER A 144 -5.85 16.43 16.46
N THR A 145 -5.78 16.70 17.76
CA THR A 145 -6.04 15.69 18.79
C THR A 145 -7.51 15.28 18.74
N ASP A 146 -7.77 13.99 18.59
CA ASP A 146 -9.13 13.45 18.66
C ASP A 146 -9.64 13.49 20.10
N ARG A 147 -10.80 14.12 20.31
CA ARG A 147 -11.39 14.25 21.64
C ARG A 147 -12.23 13.06 22.07
N ARG A 148 -12.37 12.05 21.23
CA ARG A 148 -13.12 10.82 21.54
C ARG A 148 -12.29 9.85 22.35
N THR A 149 -10.96 9.96 22.34
CA THR A 149 -10.04 9.04 23.05
C THR A 149 -9.58 9.59 24.40
N LEU A 150 -9.08 8.73 25.27
CA LEU A 150 -8.42 9.10 26.52
C LEU A 150 -6.94 9.41 26.30
N ALA A 151 -6.30 8.72 25.35
CA ALA A 151 -4.90 8.87 24.98
C ALA A 151 -4.52 10.31 24.59
N ARG A 152 -5.42 11.02 23.89
CA ARG A 152 -5.25 12.43 23.49
C ARG A 152 -3.91 12.74 22.82
N VAL A 153 -3.36 11.79 22.06
CA VAL A 153 -2.15 12.00 21.25
C VAL A 153 -2.33 13.25 20.39
N SER A 154 -1.32 14.09 20.41
CA SER A 154 -1.32 15.42 19.82
C SER A 154 -0.30 15.54 18.70
N HIS A 155 -0.43 16.62 17.94
CA HIS A 155 0.56 16.97 16.95
C HIS A 155 1.96 17.09 17.59
N ASP A 156 2.07 17.68 18.77
CA ASP A 156 3.36 18.00 19.39
C ASP A 156 4.14 16.76 19.83
N ASP A 157 3.46 15.63 20.08
CA ASP A 157 4.09 14.35 20.43
C ASP A 157 5.00 13.78 19.34
N TYR A 158 4.86 14.28 18.11
CA TYR A 158 5.66 13.90 16.94
C TYR A 158 6.66 14.99 16.53
N THR A 159 6.58 16.17 17.14
CA THR A 159 7.45 17.29 16.75
C THR A 159 8.88 16.99 17.15
N SER A 160 9.80 17.07 16.18
CA SER A 160 11.23 16.76 16.37
C SER A 160 11.53 15.32 16.81
N SER A 161 10.61 14.37 16.60
CA SER A 161 10.82 12.96 16.95
C SER A 161 11.65 12.17 15.93
N GLY A 162 11.79 12.71 14.70
CA GLY A 162 12.38 11.99 13.57
C GLY A 162 11.39 11.13 12.78
N TYR A 163 10.14 11.00 13.27
CA TYR A 163 9.06 10.27 12.60
C TYR A 163 8.07 11.23 11.93
N ASP A 164 7.56 10.82 10.78
CA ASP A 164 6.43 11.45 10.14
C ASP A 164 5.12 11.05 10.83
N ARG A 165 4.11 11.90 10.67
CA ARG A 165 2.71 11.62 11.00
C ARG A 165 2.08 10.83 9.85
N GLY A 166 2.33 9.52 9.84
CA GLY A 166 1.90 8.60 8.80
C GLY A 166 0.41 8.31 8.89
N HIS A 167 -0.32 8.50 7.78
CA HIS A 167 -1.77 8.26 7.74
C HIS A 167 -2.08 6.78 7.53
N MET A 168 -3.13 6.28 8.18
CA MET A 168 -3.70 4.97 7.90
C MET A 168 -4.77 5.04 6.79
N ALA A 169 -5.86 5.76 7.03
CA ALA A 169 -6.75 6.23 5.97
C ALA A 169 -6.10 7.43 5.23
N PRO A 170 -5.76 7.31 3.94
CA PRO A 170 -4.98 8.31 3.23
C PRO A 170 -5.83 9.51 2.85
N SER A 171 -5.35 10.72 3.14
CA SER A 171 -6.07 11.98 2.85
C SER A 171 -6.56 12.08 1.40
N TYR A 172 -5.73 11.77 0.41
CA TYR A 172 -6.11 11.86 -1.01
C TYR A 172 -7.18 10.83 -1.41
N GLY A 173 -7.02 9.58 -0.95
CA GLY A 173 -7.98 8.51 -1.23
C GLY A 173 -9.35 8.82 -0.65
N ILE A 174 -9.41 9.28 0.60
CA ILE A 174 -10.67 9.64 1.27
C ILE A 174 -11.29 10.90 0.64
N ALA A 175 -10.50 11.97 0.42
CA ALA A 175 -11.00 13.22 -0.15
C ALA A 175 -11.70 13.05 -1.50
N THR A 176 -11.10 12.24 -2.37
CA THR A 176 -11.62 12.03 -3.74
C THR A 176 -12.91 11.20 -3.79
N ARG A 177 -13.29 10.52 -2.69
CA ARG A 177 -14.48 9.64 -2.64
C ARG A 177 -15.58 10.22 -1.76
N TYR A 178 -15.19 10.80 -0.64
CA TYR A 178 -16.09 11.22 0.42
C TYR A 178 -16.10 12.75 0.63
N GLY A 179 -15.20 13.48 -0.03
CA GLY A 179 -15.18 14.94 0.00
C GLY A 179 -14.35 15.54 1.14
N ARG A 180 -14.51 16.85 1.33
CA ARG A 180 -13.64 17.67 2.18
C ARG A 180 -13.78 17.37 3.67
N GLU A 181 -14.99 17.16 4.17
CA GLU A 181 -15.20 16.90 5.60
C GLU A 181 -14.52 15.59 6.02
N ALA A 182 -14.73 14.52 5.26
CA ALA A 182 -14.00 13.26 5.38
C ALA A 182 -12.46 13.44 5.33
N GLN A 183 -11.96 14.29 4.42
CA GLN A 183 -10.54 14.61 4.32
C GLN A 183 -10.00 15.27 5.60
N LEU A 184 -10.77 16.16 6.24
CA LEU A 184 -10.36 16.81 7.49
C LEU A 184 -10.23 15.79 8.62
N GLU A 185 -11.13 14.79 8.65
CA GLU A 185 -11.10 13.73 9.66
C GLU A 185 -9.86 12.83 9.54
N THR A 186 -9.27 12.68 8.33
CA THR A 186 -8.01 11.92 8.19
C THR A 186 -6.83 12.55 8.94
N PHE A 187 -6.92 13.82 9.35
CA PHE A 187 -5.90 14.55 10.11
C PHE A 187 -6.09 14.47 11.63
N GLN A 188 -7.07 13.71 12.10
CA GLN A 188 -7.18 13.37 13.51
C GLN A 188 -6.06 12.39 13.89
N MET A 189 -5.40 12.62 15.04
CA MET A 189 -4.26 11.82 15.47
C MET A 189 -4.60 10.34 15.72
N THR A 190 -5.87 9.99 15.84
CA THR A 190 -6.35 8.59 15.92
C THR A 190 -6.19 7.81 14.61
N ASN A 191 -6.00 8.50 13.48
CA ASN A 191 -5.69 7.93 12.17
C ASN A 191 -4.18 7.97 11.84
N VAL A 192 -3.35 8.36 12.81
CA VAL A 192 -1.92 8.64 12.60
C VAL A 192 -1.07 7.70 13.44
N ILE A 193 -0.01 7.17 12.82
CA ILE A 193 1.03 6.39 13.51
C ILE A 193 2.42 6.96 13.21
N PRO A 194 3.44 6.71 14.06
CA PRO A 194 4.83 7.03 13.74
C PRO A 194 5.27 6.22 12.52
N GLN A 195 5.69 6.91 11.46
CA GLN A 195 6.31 6.27 10.30
C GLN A 195 7.66 6.90 9.99
N THR A 196 8.65 6.10 9.60
CA THR A 196 9.93 6.64 9.14
C THR A 196 9.72 7.43 7.84
N PRO A 197 10.46 8.53 7.60
CA PRO A 197 10.31 9.33 6.39
C PRO A 197 10.55 8.54 5.08
N SER A 198 11.43 7.54 5.11
CA SER A 198 11.68 6.66 3.95
C SER A 198 10.45 5.83 3.59
N ILE A 199 9.75 5.28 4.59
CA ILE A 199 8.55 4.47 4.36
C ILE A 199 7.36 5.36 3.98
N ASN A 200 7.03 6.36 4.80
CA ASN A 200 5.85 7.21 4.61
C ASN A 200 5.87 7.94 3.26
N ARG A 201 7.01 8.49 2.86
CA ARG A 201 7.11 9.35 1.66
C ARG A 201 7.38 8.57 0.37
N GLN A 202 7.73 7.29 0.46
CA GLN A 202 8.05 6.45 -0.69
C GLN A 202 7.12 5.23 -0.74
N LEU A 203 7.53 4.09 -0.17
CA LEU A 203 6.84 2.81 -0.35
C LEU A 203 5.37 2.84 0.10
N TRP A 204 5.09 3.45 1.26
CA TRP A 204 3.73 3.56 1.77
C TRP A 204 2.86 4.46 0.89
N LYS A 205 3.39 5.63 0.52
CA LYS A 205 2.73 6.54 -0.43
C LYS A 205 2.47 5.86 -1.79
N ASP A 206 3.43 5.10 -2.31
CA ASP A 206 3.25 4.37 -3.58
C ASP A 206 2.12 3.34 -3.50
N LEU A 207 1.96 2.66 -2.35
CA LEU A 207 0.82 1.79 -2.06
C LEU A 207 -0.49 2.59 -2.03
N GLU A 208 -0.55 3.68 -1.28
CA GLU A 208 -1.75 4.54 -1.16
C GLU A 208 -2.21 5.09 -2.53
N MET A 209 -1.28 5.61 -3.32
CA MET A 209 -1.58 6.14 -4.66
C MET A 209 -2.03 5.02 -5.61
N ARG A 210 -1.49 3.80 -5.47
CA ARG A 210 -1.95 2.65 -6.24
C ARG A 210 -3.41 2.29 -5.91
N VAL A 211 -3.77 2.28 -4.62
CA VAL A 211 -5.17 2.06 -4.23
C VAL A 211 -6.07 3.13 -4.85
N ALA A 212 -5.72 4.40 -4.65
CA ALA A 212 -6.56 5.53 -5.06
C ALA A 212 -6.64 5.73 -6.58
N GLU A 213 -5.53 5.63 -7.32
CA GLU A 213 -5.47 6.01 -8.74
C GLU A 213 -5.46 4.83 -9.70
N LYS A 214 -5.39 3.60 -9.21
CA LYS A 214 -5.36 2.40 -10.06
C LYS A 214 -6.46 1.46 -9.63
N TYR A 215 -6.42 0.99 -8.38
CA TYR A 215 -7.32 -0.07 -7.96
C TYR A 215 -8.75 0.42 -7.85
N GLY A 216 -8.96 1.57 -7.21
CA GLY A 216 -10.27 2.22 -7.13
C GLY A 216 -10.86 2.70 -8.45
N LEU A 217 -10.08 2.81 -9.52
CA LEU A 217 -10.59 3.22 -10.84
C LEU A 217 -10.88 2.03 -11.76
N PHE A 218 -10.06 0.99 -11.65
CA PHE A 218 -10.03 -0.10 -12.63
C PHE A 218 -10.58 -1.41 -12.09
N PHE A 219 -10.73 -1.48 -10.77
CA PHE A 219 -11.52 -2.49 -10.08
C PHE A 219 -12.76 -1.78 -9.53
N SER A 220 -13.78 -2.55 -9.15
CA SER A 220 -15.05 -2.02 -8.64
C SER A 220 -14.84 -1.38 -7.26
N ASP A 221 -15.46 -1.93 -6.23
CA ASP A 221 -15.19 -1.55 -4.87
C ASP A 221 -13.95 -2.29 -4.35
N VAL A 222 -13.08 -1.53 -3.69
CA VAL A 222 -11.89 -2.04 -3.01
C VAL A 222 -11.99 -1.65 -1.55
N TRP A 223 -12.10 -2.65 -0.67
CA TRP A 223 -12.02 -2.43 0.77
C TRP A 223 -10.60 -2.60 1.23
N VAL A 224 -10.18 -1.73 2.15
CA VAL A 224 -8.83 -1.69 2.68
C VAL A 224 -8.88 -1.72 4.19
N ILE A 225 -8.12 -2.61 4.79
CA ILE A 225 -7.85 -2.63 6.24
C ILE A 225 -6.34 -2.44 6.41
N THR A 226 -5.93 -1.52 7.26
CA THR A 226 -4.51 -1.18 7.42
C THR A 226 -4.20 -0.79 8.85
N GLY A 227 -2.97 -1.05 9.29
CA GLY A 227 -2.58 -0.73 10.65
C GLY A 227 -1.09 -1.00 10.92
N PRO A 228 -0.66 -0.71 12.15
CA PRO A 228 0.68 -1.03 12.62
C PRO A 228 0.79 -2.50 13.07
N VAL A 229 2.03 -2.99 13.13
CA VAL A 229 2.41 -4.21 13.83
C VAL A 229 3.33 -3.84 14.98
N PHE A 230 3.08 -4.42 16.15
CA PHE A 230 3.90 -4.26 17.35
C PHE A 230 4.40 -5.64 17.79
N GLU A 231 5.53 -6.05 17.23
CA GLU A 231 6.17 -7.33 17.54
C GLU A 231 7.54 -7.13 18.22
N GLY A 232 7.82 -7.91 19.27
CA GLY A 232 9.12 -7.91 19.94
C GLY A 232 9.35 -6.70 20.83
N GLU A 233 10.58 -6.17 20.82
CA GLU A 233 10.94 -4.98 21.60
C GLU A 233 10.42 -3.71 20.90
N ILE A 234 9.47 -3.04 21.54
CA ILE A 234 8.81 -1.86 20.99
C ILE A 234 9.51 -0.58 21.46
N GLU A 235 10.15 0.10 20.52
CA GLU A 235 10.69 1.44 20.76
C GLU A 235 9.57 2.46 20.96
N THR A 236 9.85 3.52 21.73
CA THR A 236 8.91 4.63 21.94
C THR A 236 9.55 5.96 21.56
N MET A 237 8.77 6.86 20.97
CA MET A 237 9.18 8.26 20.86
C MET A 237 9.36 8.89 22.26
N ALA A 238 10.05 10.03 22.35
CA ALA A 238 10.25 10.73 23.62
C ALA A 238 8.93 11.14 24.32
N SER A 239 7.85 11.28 23.56
CA SER A 239 6.49 11.52 24.04
C SER A 239 5.82 10.28 24.66
N GLY A 240 6.42 9.10 24.52
CA GLY A 240 5.88 7.82 24.99
C GLY A 240 5.02 7.09 23.95
N VAL A 241 4.75 7.69 22.79
CA VAL A 241 4.00 7.02 21.71
C VAL A 241 4.84 5.86 21.15
N PRO A 242 4.33 4.61 21.17
CA PRO A 242 5.00 3.44 20.62
C PRO A 242 5.24 3.55 19.11
N ILE A 243 6.40 3.07 18.67
CA ILE A 243 6.81 3.04 17.26
C ILE A 243 6.53 1.63 16.71
N PRO A 244 5.68 1.49 15.68
CA PRO A 244 5.42 0.21 15.02
C PRO A 244 6.68 -0.41 14.43
N THR A 245 6.83 -1.73 14.55
CA THR A 245 7.94 -2.47 13.94
C THR A 245 7.70 -2.76 12.45
N ALA A 246 6.42 -2.88 12.06
CA ALA A 246 5.99 -2.95 10.68
C ALA A 246 4.61 -2.30 10.49
N TYR A 247 4.16 -2.23 9.24
CA TYR A 247 2.86 -1.74 8.83
C TYR A 247 2.23 -2.76 7.89
N TYR A 248 0.95 -3.03 8.06
CA TYR A 248 0.20 -3.93 7.19
C TYR A 248 -0.88 -3.19 6.41
N LYS A 249 -1.19 -3.72 5.23
CA LYS A 249 -2.33 -3.28 4.41
C LYS A 249 -2.93 -4.49 3.72
N ILE A 250 -4.20 -4.76 3.99
CA ILE A 250 -5.00 -5.80 3.37
C ILE A 250 -6.01 -5.11 2.46
N MET A 251 -6.14 -5.61 1.24
CA MET A 251 -7.08 -5.11 0.24
C MET A 251 -7.89 -6.26 -0.31
N VAL A 252 -9.21 -6.07 -0.40
CA VAL A 252 -10.10 -7.03 -1.03
C VAL A 252 -10.97 -6.38 -2.10
N ASP A 253 -11.20 -7.12 -3.18
CA ASP A 253 -12.16 -6.74 -4.21
C ASP A 253 -12.98 -7.96 -4.65
N GLU A 254 -14.19 -7.69 -5.11
CA GLU A 254 -15.03 -8.71 -5.73
C GLU A 254 -14.84 -8.69 -7.24
N HIS A 255 -14.29 -9.78 -7.79
CA HIS A 255 -14.03 -9.90 -9.22
C HIS A 255 -14.59 -11.20 -9.78
N LYS A 256 -15.60 -11.07 -10.66
CA LYS A 256 -16.21 -12.21 -11.39
C LYS A 256 -16.73 -13.33 -10.47
N GLY A 257 -17.38 -12.95 -9.36
CA GLY A 257 -17.94 -13.90 -8.38
C GLY A 257 -16.89 -14.56 -7.49
N LYS A 258 -15.68 -14.00 -7.44
CA LYS A 258 -14.64 -14.35 -6.50
C LYS A 258 -14.26 -13.15 -5.65
N LEU A 259 -13.95 -13.40 -4.39
CA LEU A 259 -13.33 -12.45 -3.50
C LEU A 259 -11.82 -12.62 -3.65
N ARG A 260 -11.10 -11.56 -3.99
CA ARG A 260 -9.65 -11.59 -4.11
C ARG A 260 -9.02 -10.76 -3.02
N ALA A 261 -7.86 -11.18 -2.53
CA ALA A 261 -7.11 -10.47 -1.52
C ALA A 261 -5.68 -10.13 -1.96
N LEU A 262 -5.17 -9.02 -1.44
CA LEU A 262 -3.75 -8.72 -1.35
C LEU A 262 -3.43 -8.25 0.07
N ALA A 263 -2.51 -8.92 0.75
CA ALA A 263 -1.95 -8.46 2.00
C ALA A 263 -0.49 -8.03 1.81
N PHE A 264 -0.12 -6.93 2.45
CA PHE A 264 1.23 -6.37 2.44
C PHE A 264 1.73 -6.23 3.87
N LEU A 265 3.00 -6.57 4.08
CA LEU A 265 3.74 -6.30 5.30
C LEU A 265 5.00 -5.50 4.98
N VAL A 266 5.13 -4.32 5.57
CA VAL A 266 6.22 -3.37 5.35
C VAL A 266 6.93 -3.10 6.66
N SER A 267 8.17 -3.57 6.81
CA SER A 267 8.99 -3.26 7.99
C SER A 267 9.32 -1.76 8.05
N LYS A 268 9.40 -1.19 9.26
CA LYS A 268 9.87 0.19 9.49
C LYS A 268 11.26 0.47 8.92
N ASP A 269 12.07 -0.59 8.80
CA ASP A 269 13.46 -0.57 8.34
C ASP A 269 13.60 -1.04 6.88
N SER A 270 12.49 -1.12 6.12
CA SER A 270 12.56 -1.54 4.71
C SER A 270 13.46 -0.58 3.92
N PRO A 271 14.41 -1.08 3.12
CA PRO A 271 15.30 -0.23 2.35
C PRO A 271 14.55 0.66 1.36
N ASP A 272 15.14 1.82 1.05
CA ASP A 272 14.70 2.63 -0.09
C ASP A 272 14.68 1.78 -1.38
N PHE A 273 13.74 2.08 -2.27
CA PHE A 273 13.54 1.32 -3.52
C PHE A 273 13.19 -0.17 -3.30
N THR A 274 12.58 -0.51 -2.16
CA THR A 274 11.88 -1.79 -1.99
C THR A 274 10.66 -1.83 -2.90
N ARG A 275 10.48 -2.94 -3.64
CA ARG A 275 9.33 -3.12 -4.54
C ARG A 275 8.11 -3.58 -3.75
N ILE A 276 6.95 -2.97 -4.01
CA ILE A 276 5.66 -3.33 -3.40
C ILE A 276 5.39 -4.83 -3.47
N ARG A 277 5.62 -5.47 -4.63
CA ARG A 277 5.41 -6.91 -4.81
C ARG A 277 6.22 -7.78 -3.83
N LYS A 278 7.38 -7.31 -3.37
CA LYS A 278 8.22 -8.04 -2.41
C LYS A 278 7.67 -7.99 -0.97
N CYS A 279 6.71 -7.11 -0.71
CA CYS A 279 6.03 -6.98 0.57
C CYS A 279 4.76 -7.84 0.65
N LEU A 280 4.41 -8.60 -0.39
CA LEU A 280 3.24 -9.48 -0.37
C LEU A 280 3.42 -10.60 0.66
N VAL A 281 2.38 -10.81 1.44
CA VAL A 281 2.22 -11.84 2.47
C VAL A 281 0.82 -12.46 2.36
N SER A 282 0.57 -13.58 3.03
CA SER A 282 -0.79 -14.05 3.28
C SER A 282 -1.47 -13.20 4.37
N ILE A 283 -2.79 -13.34 4.55
CA ILE A 283 -3.49 -12.66 5.65
C ILE A 283 -3.14 -13.35 6.97
N ASP A 284 -3.03 -14.69 7.00
CA ASP A 284 -2.55 -15.45 8.18
C ASP A 284 -1.23 -14.88 8.75
N GLU A 285 -0.27 -14.53 7.87
CA GLU A 285 1.01 -13.93 8.28
C GLU A 285 0.78 -12.57 9.00
N VAL A 286 -0.26 -11.82 8.64
CA VAL A 286 -0.62 -10.55 9.30
C VAL A 286 -1.35 -10.80 10.61
N GLU A 287 -2.26 -11.77 10.66
CA GLU A 287 -2.99 -12.15 11.88
C GLU A 287 -2.07 -12.62 12.99
N GLU A 288 -1.11 -13.49 12.66
CA GLU A 288 -0.10 -13.99 13.61
C GLU A 288 0.65 -12.82 14.27
N LEU A 289 1.00 -11.79 13.49
CA LEU A 289 1.76 -10.64 13.97
C LEU A 289 0.91 -9.59 14.71
N THR A 290 -0.37 -9.48 14.37
CA THR A 290 -1.25 -8.43 14.91
C THR A 290 -2.15 -8.91 16.03
N GLN A 291 -2.32 -10.23 16.17
CA GLN A 291 -3.33 -10.84 17.05
C GLN A 291 -4.73 -10.30 16.76
N LEU A 292 -5.00 -10.08 15.47
CA LEU A 292 -6.30 -9.74 14.91
C LEU A 292 -6.79 -10.90 14.05
N ASP A 293 -8.09 -11.08 14.04
CA ASP A 293 -8.87 -11.95 13.15
C ASP A 293 -9.59 -11.04 12.14
N PHE A 294 -9.23 -11.15 10.86
CA PHE A 294 -9.79 -10.36 9.77
C PHE A 294 -10.94 -11.10 9.10
N PHE A 295 -11.88 -10.34 8.53
CA PHE A 295 -13.03 -10.90 7.82
C PHE A 295 -13.90 -11.94 8.60
N PRO A 296 -14.12 -11.78 9.92
CA PRO A 296 -14.73 -12.79 10.81
C PRO A 296 -16.20 -13.15 10.50
N GLU A 297 -16.84 -12.43 9.57
CA GLU A 297 -18.19 -12.73 9.10
C GLU A 297 -18.21 -13.58 7.82
N LEU A 298 -17.04 -13.89 7.27
CA LEU A 298 -16.93 -14.91 6.23
C LEU A 298 -17.19 -16.30 6.84
N PRO A 299 -17.71 -17.25 6.04
CA PRO A 299 -17.74 -18.65 6.46
C PRO A 299 -16.32 -19.18 6.67
N ASP A 300 -16.07 -19.93 7.77
CA ASP A 300 -14.73 -20.40 8.19
C ASP A 300 -13.90 -21.04 7.05
N GLU A 301 -14.54 -21.84 6.18
CA GLU A 301 -13.84 -22.47 5.05
C GLU A 301 -13.41 -21.45 3.98
N MET A 302 -14.23 -20.42 3.73
CA MET A 302 -13.91 -19.37 2.77
C MET A 302 -12.83 -18.42 3.31
N GLU A 303 -12.95 -18.06 4.58
CA GLU A 303 -11.96 -17.27 5.32
C GLU A 303 -10.60 -17.95 5.27
N LYS A 304 -10.51 -19.20 5.76
CA LYS A 304 -9.28 -19.98 5.76
C LYS A 304 -8.66 -20.18 4.37
N GLU A 305 -9.46 -20.38 3.34
CA GLU A 305 -8.96 -20.50 1.96
C GLU A 305 -8.36 -19.17 1.48
N LEU A 306 -9.05 -18.05 1.71
CA LEU A 306 -8.60 -16.72 1.31
C LEU A 306 -7.34 -16.29 2.06
N GLU A 307 -7.28 -16.57 3.36
CA GLU A 307 -6.28 -15.97 4.26
C GLU A 307 -4.94 -16.69 4.27
N SER A 308 -4.94 -17.99 4.02
CA SER A 308 -3.74 -18.81 3.93
C SER A 308 -3.00 -18.67 2.60
N GLU A 309 -3.67 -18.18 1.54
CA GLU A 309 -3.05 -18.03 0.23
C GLU A 309 -2.19 -16.76 0.15
N LYS A 310 -0.91 -16.94 -0.18
CA LYS A 310 0.01 -15.83 -0.47
C LYS A 310 -0.03 -15.46 -1.96
N PRO A 311 -0.57 -14.29 -2.34
CA PRO A 311 -0.56 -13.86 -3.73
C PRO A 311 0.88 -13.68 -4.24
N SER A 312 1.14 -14.08 -5.48
CA SER A 312 2.48 -13.97 -6.07
C SER A 312 2.61 -12.82 -7.08
N ARG A 313 1.53 -12.08 -7.31
CA ARG A 313 1.48 -10.87 -8.14
C ARG A 313 0.58 -9.80 -7.52
N LEU A 314 0.72 -8.58 -8.03
CA LEU A 314 -0.22 -7.48 -7.79
C LEU A 314 -1.43 -7.63 -8.72
N TRP A 315 -2.52 -6.91 -8.46
CA TRP A 315 -3.63 -6.92 -9.42
C TRP A 315 -3.28 -6.20 -10.73
N PRO A 316 -3.52 -6.82 -11.90
CA PRO A 316 -3.16 -6.27 -13.21
C PRO A 316 -4.14 -5.18 -13.64
N TRP A 317 -3.74 -3.92 -13.52
CA TRP A 317 -4.59 -2.76 -13.85
C TRP A 317 -4.44 -2.26 -15.29
N VAL A 318 -3.38 -2.65 -16.00
CA VAL A 318 -3.10 -2.14 -17.36
C VAL A 318 -4.18 -2.54 -18.37
N GLY A 319 -4.60 -3.81 -18.37
CA GLY A 319 -5.70 -4.28 -19.23
C GLY A 319 -7.01 -3.52 -18.98
N PRO A 320 -7.51 -3.52 -17.73
CA PRO A 320 -8.65 -2.70 -17.31
C PRO A 320 -8.53 -1.22 -17.70
N SER A 321 -7.36 -0.60 -17.61
CA SER A 321 -7.18 0.81 -17.99
C SER A 321 -7.49 1.12 -19.45
N PHE A 322 -7.19 0.18 -20.37
CA PHE A 322 -7.56 0.32 -21.77
C PHE A 322 -9.07 0.20 -21.99
N ALA A 323 -9.75 -0.65 -21.22
CA ALA A 323 -11.21 -0.76 -21.25
C ALA A 323 -11.87 0.50 -20.70
N TYR A 324 -11.37 1.02 -19.57
CA TYR A 324 -11.85 2.25 -18.95
C TYR A 324 -11.75 3.46 -19.89
N ARG A 325 -10.63 3.66 -20.60
CA ARG A 325 -10.53 4.77 -21.58
C ARG A 325 -11.55 4.69 -22.72
N ARG A 326 -12.03 3.49 -23.07
CA ARG A 326 -13.06 3.33 -24.11
C ARG A 326 -14.45 3.79 -23.66
N THR A 327 -14.68 3.96 -22.36
CA THR A 327 -15.95 4.48 -21.83
C THR A 327 -16.01 6.01 -21.83
N GLY A 328 -14.98 6.69 -22.35
CA GLY A 328 -14.94 8.16 -22.45
C GLY A 328 -14.60 8.88 -21.15
N LYS A 329 -14.33 8.15 -20.06
CA LYS A 329 -13.85 8.71 -18.79
C LYS A 329 -12.33 8.97 -18.87
N THR A 330 -11.89 10.09 -18.30
CA THR A 330 -10.47 10.45 -18.14
C THR A 330 -10.15 10.52 -16.66
N TYR A 331 -9.00 9.97 -16.26
CA TYR A 331 -8.51 9.95 -14.89
C TYR A 331 -7.31 10.89 -14.71
#